data_AF-A0A8T0N8A2-F1
#
_entry.id   AF-A0A8T0N8A2-F1
#
_cell.length_a   1.000
_cell.length_b   1.000
_cell.length_c   1.000
_cell.angle_alpha   90.00
_cell.angle_beta   90.00
_cell.angle_gamma   90.00
#
_symmetry.space_group_name_H-M   'P 1'
#
loop_
_entity.id
_entity.type
_entity.pdbx_description
1 polymer ?
#
loop_
_entity_poly.entity_id
_entity_poly.type
_entity_poly.pdbx_seq_one_letter_code
_entity_poly.pdbx_strand_id
1 'polypeptide(L)'
;MPEHLFQDSFIVIGLDPDGKKFDKVSRVEAESEDSSIYMQLDVAIEVYPMQKGEKFKMVLASTLNLDGTPDTGYFTQASRETLADQFEYVMHGKLYRISDYTPAPPPTPKKDEDTSKEDADHSSKTDEDTSAKNEDTPAKNDEDTPKQDPKVEIFGSFGGLLMLLRGEPSIAGSFELDQRIFLLIRKV
;
A
#
# COMPACT_ATOMS: atom_id res chain seq x y z
N MET A 1 -10.65 -27.62 -2.64
CA MET A 1 -9.68 -26.70 -3.26
C MET A 1 -8.97 -25.99 -2.13
N PRO A 2 -7.65 -25.79 -2.21
CA PRO A 2 -6.94 -25.01 -1.19
C PRO A 2 -7.55 -23.61 -1.16
N GLU A 3 -7.86 -23.12 0.04
CA GLU A 3 -8.41 -21.78 0.21
C GLU A 3 -7.28 -20.77 0.03
N HIS A 4 -7.36 -19.99 -1.03
CA HIS A 4 -6.43 -18.87 -1.25
C HIS A 4 -6.85 -17.73 -0.33
N LEU A 5 -5.91 -17.20 0.45
CA LEU A 5 -6.15 -16.01 1.28
C LEU A 5 -6.38 -14.78 0.40
N PHE A 6 -5.67 -14.73 -0.72
CA PHE A 6 -5.77 -13.66 -1.70
C PHE A 6 -5.29 -14.15 -3.06
N GLN A 7 -5.88 -13.61 -4.13
CA GLN A 7 -5.46 -13.87 -5.50
C GLN A 7 -5.82 -12.68 -6.37
N ASP A 8 -4.86 -12.20 -7.15
CA ASP A 8 -5.09 -11.13 -8.12
C ASP A 8 -4.05 -11.14 -9.27
N SER A 9 -4.35 -10.40 -10.33
CA SER A 9 -3.48 -10.15 -11.48
C SER A 9 -2.92 -8.74 -11.38
N PHE A 10 -1.59 -8.64 -11.43
CA PHE A 10 -0.87 -7.38 -11.28
C PHE A 10 -0.10 -7.02 -12.55
N ILE A 11 0.09 -5.71 -12.75
CA ILE A 11 0.93 -5.14 -13.78
C ILE A 11 2.10 -4.43 -13.08
N VAL A 12 3.33 -4.73 -13.47
CA VAL A 12 4.52 -4.05 -12.93
C VAL A 12 4.55 -2.60 -13.44
N ILE A 13 4.43 -1.64 -12.54
CA ILE A 13 4.46 -0.20 -12.86
C ILE A 13 5.86 0.41 -12.70
N GLY A 14 6.70 -0.20 -11.86
CA GLY A 14 8.01 0.32 -11.51
C GLY A 14 8.93 -0.74 -10.90
N LEU A 15 10.23 -0.47 -10.93
CA LEU A 15 11.26 -1.25 -10.27
C LEU A 15 12.18 -0.28 -9.54
N ASP A 16 12.51 -0.59 -8.30
CA ASP A 16 13.47 0.14 -7.46
C ASP A 16 13.18 1.66 -7.37
N PRO A 17 12.02 2.07 -6.80
CA PRO A 17 11.64 3.48 -6.71
C PRO A 17 12.66 4.33 -5.91
N ASP A 18 13.30 3.73 -4.92
CA ASP A 18 14.37 4.35 -4.12
C ASP A 18 15.77 4.23 -4.75
N GLY A 19 15.83 3.82 -6.02
CA GLY A 19 17.06 3.43 -6.72
C GLY A 19 17.51 2.01 -6.39
N LYS A 20 18.31 1.43 -7.29
CA LYS A 20 18.82 0.06 -7.16
C LYS A 20 19.84 -0.03 -6.02
N LYS A 21 19.47 -0.73 -4.94
CA LYS A 21 20.32 -0.94 -3.75
C LYS A 21 21.00 -2.30 -3.72
N PHE A 22 20.47 -3.29 -4.43
CA PHE A 22 20.95 -4.66 -4.44
C PHE A 22 21.08 -5.17 -5.87
N ASP A 23 22.09 -5.99 -6.14
CA ASP A 23 22.33 -6.49 -7.49
C ASP A 23 21.34 -7.58 -7.91
N LYS A 24 20.95 -8.42 -6.94
CA LYS A 24 20.19 -9.66 -7.11
C LYS A 24 18.72 -9.56 -6.68
N VAL A 25 18.35 -8.45 -6.05
CA VAL A 25 17.01 -8.19 -5.52
C VAL A 25 16.56 -6.84 -6.03
N SER A 26 15.34 -6.77 -6.54
CA SER A 26 14.69 -5.49 -6.86
C SER A 26 13.37 -5.38 -6.11
N ARG A 27 13.04 -4.15 -5.73
CA ARG A 27 11.73 -3.78 -5.20
C ARG A 27 10.78 -3.52 -6.35
N VAL A 28 9.89 -4.46 -6.61
CA VAL A 28 8.88 -4.39 -7.65
C VAL A 28 7.70 -3.59 -7.14
N GLU A 29 7.30 -2.55 -7.89
CA GLU A 29 6.04 -1.86 -7.68
C GLU A 29 5.04 -2.36 -8.72
N ALA A 30 3.88 -2.80 -8.27
CA ALA A 30 2.84 -3.33 -9.12
C ALA A 30 1.45 -2.87 -8.66
N GLU A 31 0.53 -2.83 -9.61
CA GLU A 31 -0.87 -2.44 -9.38
C GLU A 31 -1.78 -3.51 -9.98
N SER A 32 -2.92 -3.77 -9.33
CA SER A 32 -3.93 -4.69 -9.85
C SER A 32 -4.49 -4.18 -11.18
N GLU A 33 -5.02 -5.08 -12.02
CA GLU A 33 -5.58 -4.68 -13.32
C GLU A 33 -6.75 -3.69 -13.21
N ASP A 34 -7.45 -3.70 -12.08
CA ASP A 34 -8.58 -2.81 -11.76
C ASP A 34 -8.18 -1.59 -10.93
N SER A 35 -6.89 -1.36 -10.68
CA SER A 35 -6.37 -0.25 -9.86
C SER A 35 -6.86 -0.21 -8.41
N SER A 36 -7.46 -1.30 -7.91
CA SER A 36 -7.94 -1.39 -6.53
C SER A 36 -6.82 -1.65 -5.52
N ILE A 37 -5.76 -2.36 -5.92
CA ILE A 37 -4.69 -2.83 -5.04
C ILE A 37 -3.33 -2.40 -5.57
N TYR A 38 -2.54 -1.83 -4.67
CA TYR A 38 -1.15 -1.50 -4.90
C TYR A 38 -0.25 -2.46 -4.10
N MET A 39 0.86 -2.89 -4.71
CA MET A 39 1.81 -3.80 -4.11
C MET A 39 3.25 -3.29 -4.27
N GLN A 40 4.04 -3.43 -3.20
CA GLN A 40 5.50 -3.46 -3.28
C GLN A 40 6.00 -4.83 -2.86
N LEU A 41 6.90 -5.43 -3.64
CA LEU A 41 7.44 -6.75 -3.38
C LEU A 41 8.94 -6.81 -3.70
N ASP A 42 9.74 -7.22 -2.73
CA ASP A 42 11.15 -7.54 -2.99
C ASP A 42 11.25 -8.92 -3.67
N VAL A 43 11.78 -8.96 -4.89
CA VAL A 43 11.89 -10.17 -5.71
C VAL A 43 13.35 -10.47 -6.02
N ALA A 44 13.75 -11.74 -5.92
CA ALA A 44 15.06 -12.21 -6.34
C ALA A 44 15.15 -12.26 -7.88
N ILE A 45 15.51 -11.14 -8.51
CA ILE A 45 15.55 -10.98 -9.96
C ILE A 45 16.60 -11.85 -10.67
N GLU A 46 17.57 -12.41 -9.94
CA GLU A 46 18.53 -13.38 -10.48
C GLU A 46 17.84 -14.69 -10.94
N VAL A 47 16.80 -15.11 -10.22
CA VAL A 47 16.06 -16.36 -10.51
C VAL A 47 14.73 -16.11 -11.20
N TYR A 48 14.08 -14.97 -10.92
CA TYR A 48 12.81 -14.60 -11.49
C TYR A 48 12.83 -13.15 -12.00
N PRO A 49 13.35 -12.92 -13.22
CA PRO A 49 13.47 -11.57 -13.75
C PRO A 49 12.09 -10.98 -13.99
N MET A 50 11.87 -9.74 -13.54
CA MET A 50 10.64 -8.97 -13.79
C MET A 50 10.97 -7.66 -14.50
N GLN A 51 10.07 -7.22 -15.38
CA GLN A 51 10.22 -5.96 -16.11
C GLN A 51 8.97 -5.08 -15.99
N LYS A 52 9.17 -3.76 -16.11
CA LYS A 52 8.05 -2.81 -16.17
C LYS A 52 7.13 -3.13 -17.34
N GLY A 53 5.82 -3.14 -17.08
CA GLY A 53 4.77 -3.48 -18.02
C GLY A 53 4.46 -4.99 -18.10
N GLU A 54 5.24 -5.85 -17.45
CA GLU A 54 4.91 -7.28 -17.38
C GLU A 54 3.68 -7.51 -16.49
N LYS A 55 2.87 -8.49 -16.89
CA LYS A 55 1.72 -8.97 -16.15
C LYS A 55 2.06 -10.27 -15.44
N PHE A 56 1.60 -10.41 -14.22
CA PHE A 56 1.76 -11.64 -13.46
C PHE A 56 0.55 -11.87 -12.56
N LYS A 57 0.27 -13.15 -12.30
CA LYS A 57 -0.72 -13.56 -11.33
C LYS A 57 -0.02 -13.86 -10.01
N MET A 58 -0.55 -13.30 -8.92
CA MET A 58 -0.05 -13.54 -7.57
C MET A 58 -1.14 -14.21 -6.73
N VAL A 59 -0.74 -15.19 -5.91
CA VAL A 59 -1.59 -15.87 -4.93
C VAL A 59 -0.90 -15.87 -3.57
N LEU A 60 -1.66 -15.57 -2.52
CA LEU A 60 -1.28 -15.82 -1.14
C LEU A 60 -2.09 -17.00 -0.58
N ALA A 61 -1.39 -17.96 0.02
CA ALA A 61 -2.00 -19.15 0.59
C ALA A 61 -1.41 -19.47 1.98
N SER A 62 -2.21 -20.09 2.86
CA SER A 62 -1.76 -20.56 4.17
C SER A 62 -1.08 -21.94 4.12
N THR A 63 -1.30 -22.69 3.04
CA THR A 63 -0.78 -24.04 2.83
C THR A 63 -0.53 -24.31 1.35
N LEU A 64 0.46 -25.17 1.06
CA LEU A 64 0.71 -25.69 -0.29
C LEU A 64 -0.01 -27.02 -0.55
N ASN A 65 -0.62 -27.61 0.48
CA ASN A 65 -1.33 -28.88 0.35
C ASN A 65 -2.63 -28.67 -0.45
N LEU A 66 -2.80 -29.39 -1.56
CA LEU A 66 -3.98 -29.28 -2.44
C LEU A 66 -5.29 -29.70 -1.76
N ASP A 67 -5.20 -30.51 -0.71
CA ASP A 67 -6.33 -30.97 0.11
C ASP A 67 -6.76 -29.93 1.16
N GLY A 68 -6.02 -28.82 1.31
CA GLY A 68 -6.28 -27.79 2.31
C GLY A 68 -5.80 -28.13 3.72
N THR A 69 -5.07 -29.23 3.90
CA THR A 69 -4.50 -29.55 5.21
C THR A 69 -3.51 -28.45 5.65
N PRO A 70 -3.48 -28.07 6.94
CA PRO A 70 -2.60 -27.04 7.43
C PRO A 70 -1.12 -27.33 7.15
N ASP A 71 -0.34 -26.28 6.94
CA ASP A 71 1.10 -26.42 6.79
C ASP A 71 1.74 -26.96 8.08
N THR A 72 2.50 -28.04 7.94
CA THR A 72 3.21 -28.70 9.06
C THR A 72 4.46 -27.92 9.50
N GLY A 73 4.90 -26.94 8.72
CA GLY A 73 6.14 -26.18 8.95
C GLY A 73 7.41 -26.92 8.51
N TYR A 74 7.30 -28.18 8.08
CA TYR A 74 8.41 -28.96 7.55
C TYR A 74 8.31 -29.06 6.05
N PHE A 75 9.39 -28.66 5.36
CA PHE A 75 9.48 -28.88 3.92
C PHE A 75 9.67 -30.38 3.66
N THR A 76 8.58 -31.04 3.27
CA THR A 76 8.59 -32.43 2.87
C THR A 76 8.74 -32.50 1.36
N GLN A 77 9.92 -32.86 0.89
CA GLN A 77 10.18 -33.16 -0.52
C GLN A 77 9.61 -34.54 -0.88
N ALA A 78 8.34 -34.78 -0.52
CA ALA A 78 7.59 -35.91 -1.03
C ALA A 78 7.25 -35.61 -2.49
N SER A 79 7.31 -36.60 -3.37
CA SER A 79 6.95 -36.52 -4.80
C SER A 79 5.44 -36.27 -5.04
N ARG A 80 4.78 -35.56 -4.13
CA ARG A 80 3.37 -35.20 -4.18
C ARG A 80 3.24 -33.87 -4.91
N GLU A 81 2.26 -33.79 -5.81
CA GLU A 81 1.90 -32.52 -6.42
C GLU A 81 1.38 -31.56 -5.34
N THR A 82 1.78 -30.30 -5.47
CA THR A 82 1.46 -29.22 -4.55
C THR A 82 0.95 -28.00 -5.32
N LEU A 83 0.40 -27.02 -4.60
CA LEU A 83 0.03 -25.75 -5.20
C LEU A 83 1.23 -25.06 -5.87
N ALA A 84 2.45 -25.26 -5.36
CA ALA A 84 3.66 -24.65 -5.90
C ALA A 84 3.97 -25.07 -7.33
N ASP A 85 3.60 -26.28 -7.75
CA ASP A 85 3.89 -26.80 -9.09
C ASP A 85 3.13 -26.06 -10.21
N GLN A 86 2.11 -25.27 -9.85
CA GLN A 86 1.32 -24.46 -10.79
C GLN A 86 1.87 -23.04 -10.97
N PHE A 87 2.94 -22.69 -10.26
CA PHE A 87 3.54 -21.35 -10.23
C PHE A 87 5.05 -21.43 -10.50
N GLU A 88 5.63 -20.31 -10.89
CA GLU A 88 7.01 -20.23 -11.34
C GLU A 88 7.95 -19.74 -10.24
N TYR A 89 7.42 -18.96 -9.30
CA TYR A 89 8.16 -18.39 -8.19
C TYR A 89 7.36 -18.52 -6.90
N VAL A 90 7.99 -19.05 -5.85
CA VAL A 90 7.35 -19.30 -4.56
C VAL A 90 8.23 -18.80 -3.43
N MET A 91 7.63 -18.08 -2.48
CA MET A 91 8.27 -17.64 -1.25
C MET A 91 7.44 -18.10 -0.05
N HIS A 92 8.11 -18.42 1.06
CA HIS A 92 7.48 -18.73 2.33
C HIS A 92 7.91 -17.71 3.38
N GLY A 93 6.94 -17.18 4.13
CA GLY A 93 7.14 -16.05 5.00
C GLY A 93 6.06 -15.91 6.05
N LYS A 94 6.05 -14.74 6.70
CA LYS A 94 5.13 -14.42 7.79
C LYS A 94 4.57 -13.02 7.62
N LEU A 95 3.29 -12.85 7.92
CA LEU A 95 2.70 -11.53 8.10
C LEU A 95 3.12 -10.96 9.45
N TYR A 96 3.71 -9.77 9.46
CA TYR A 96 4.24 -9.18 10.69
C TYR A 96 3.55 -7.87 11.08
N ARG A 97 2.75 -7.28 10.19
CA ARG A 97 1.98 -6.07 10.48
C ARG A 97 0.77 -5.97 9.56
N ILE A 98 -0.36 -5.59 10.15
CA ILE A 98 -1.57 -5.16 9.45
C ILE A 98 -1.93 -3.80 10.07
N SER A 99 -2.14 -2.79 9.25
CA SER A 99 -2.50 -1.45 9.74
C SER A 99 -3.51 -0.77 8.84
N ASP A 100 -4.39 0.01 9.44
CA ASP A 100 -5.28 0.90 8.70
C ASP A 100 -4.42 1.97 7.97
N TYR A 101 -4.67 2.14 6.68
CA TYR A 101 -4.08 3.21 5.90
C TYR A 101 -4.94 4.46 6.08
N THR A 102 -4.46 5.36 6.94
CA THR A 102 -4.97 6.73 6.96
C THR A 102 -4.05 7.54 6.04
N PRO A 103 -4.55 8.04 4.89
CA PRO A 103 -3.79 8.97 4.08
C PRO A 103 -3.38 10.16 4.97
N ALA A 104 -2.13 10.60 4.90
CA ALA A 104 -1.72 11.80 5.61
C ALA A 104 -2.64 12.96 5.15
N PRO A 105 -3.19 13.77 6.08
CA PRO A 105 -3.98 14.92 5.68
C PRO A 105 -3.16 15.78 4.72
N PRO A 106 -3.78 16.36 3.68
CA PRO A 106 -3.08 17.18 2.72
C PRO A 106 -2.27 18.26 3.47
N PRO A 107 -1.03 18.54 3.04
CA PRO A 107 -0.20 19.53 3.72
C PRO A 107 -0.98 20.84 3.79
N THR A 108 -1.20 21.34 5.01
CA THR A 108 -1.84 22.64 5.21
C THR A 108 -1.01 23.69 4.47
N PRO A 109 -1.63 24.55 3.65
CA PRO A 109 -0.90 25.65 3.03
C PRO A 109 -0.29 26.48 4.17
N LYS A 110 1.04 26.54 4.21
CA LYS A 110 1.75 27.45 5.10
C LYS A 110 1.27 28.85 4.73
N LYS A 111 0.56 29.55 5.62
CA LYS A 111 0.36 30.98 5.48
C LYS A 111 1.76 31.58 5.45
N ASP A 112 2.10 32.24 4.35
CA ASP A 112 3.29 33.07 4.28
C ASP A 112 3.20 34.07 5.44
N GLU A 113 4.12 33.96 6.41
CA GLU A 113 4.33 35.00 7.41
C GLU A 113 4.83 36.24 6.68
N ASP A 114 3.89 37.16 6.41
CA ASP A 114 4.18 38.48 5.89
C ASP A 114 5.16 39.18 6.84
N THR A 115 6.39 39.33 6.36
CA THR A 115 7.46 40.08 7.02
C THR A 115 7.27 41.55 6.66
N SER A 116 6.24 42.17 7.22
CA SER A 116 6.08 43.63 7.16
C SER A 116 6.67 44.26 8.42
N LYS A 117 7.81 44.92 8.20
CA LYS A 117 8.57 45.73 9.14
C LYS A 117 7.69 46.81 9.81
N GLU A 118 7.83 46.94 11.12
CA GLU A 118 7.41 48.12 11.88
C GLU A 118 8.41 49.25 11.60
N ASP A 119 7.93 50.39 11.11
CA ASP A 119 8.60 51.69 11.26
C ASP A 119 7.55 52.84 11.28
N ALA A 120 7.69 53.69 12.30
CA ALA A 120 7.26 55.10 12.44
C ALA A 120 5.78 55.48 12.74
N ASP A 121 5.51 55.72 14.03
CA ASP A 121 5.12 57.00 14.67
C ASP A 121 4.37 58.10 13.85
N HIS A 122 3.16 58.48 14.29
CA HIS A 122 2.76 59.86 14.72
C HIS A 122 1.27 59.95 15.14
N SER A 123 1.00 60.73 16.20
CA SER A 123 -0.30 61.06 16.79
C SER A 123 -1.29 61.83 15.88
N SER A 124 -2.61 61.64 16.05
CA SER A 124 -3.57 62.63 16.61
C SER A 124 -5.06 62.30 16.38
N LYS A 125 -5.87 62.66 17.39
CA LYS A 125 -7.34 62.65 17.60
C LYS A 125 -8.25 62.98 16.38
N THR A 126 -9.47 62.41 16.36
CA THR A 126 -10.79 63.12 16.45
C THR A 126 -11.99 62.16 16.42
N ASP A 127 -13.10 62.64 17.02
CA ASP A 127 -14.35 61.97 17.38
C ASP A 127 -15.40 61.78 16.25
N GLU A 128 -16.48 61.06 16.63
CA GLU A 128 -17.88 61.07 16.13
C GLU A 128 -18.38 60.10 15.02
N ASP A 129 -19.20 59.15 15.50
CA ASP A 129 -20.60 58.81 15.15
C ASP A 129 -21.03 58.18 13.80
N THR A 130 -22.10 57.38 13.95
CA THR A 130 -23.17 57.06 12.98
C THR A 130 -23.20 55.64 12.36
N SER A 131 -24.01 54.79 13.03
CA SER A 131 -25.01 53.82 12.54
C SER A 131 -24.87 53.05 11.20
N ALA A 132 -25.16 51.74 11.34
CA ALA A 132 -25.93 50.85 10.44
C ALA A 132 -25.29 50.33 9.14
N LYS A 133 -25.02 49.02 9.12
CA LYS A 133 -25.77 48.02 8.31
C LYS A 133 -25.24 46.61 8.53
N ASN A 134 -26.17 45.70 8.77
CA ASN A 134 -25.97 44.26 8.69
C ASN A 134 -25.67 43.89 7.24
N GLU A 135 -24.54 43.23 6.99
CA GLU A 135 -24.33 42.44 5.78
C GLU A 135 -23.91 41.03 6.19
N ASP A 136 -24.86 40.15 5.96
CA ASP A 136 -24.81 38.70 6.05
C ASP A 136 -23.71 38.19 5.11
N THR A 137 -22.58 37.75 5.67
CA THR A 137 -21.55 37.07 4.88
C THR A 137 -21.99 35.62 4.69
N PRO A 138 -22.22 35.15 3.44
CA PRO A 138 -22.61 33.77 3.23
C PRO A 138 -21.44 32.87 3.63
N ALA A 139 -21.71 31.99 4.60
CA ALA A 139 -20.87 30.86 4.92
C ALA A 139 -20.49 30.13 3.62
N LYS A 140 -19.20 30.16 3.29
CA LYS A 140 -18.68 29.30 2.22
C LYS A 140 -18.77 27.87 2.74
N ASN A 141 -19.58 27.07 2.06
CA ASN A 141 -19.69 25.64 2.27
C ASN A 141 -18.31 25.01 2.03
N ASP A 142 -17.68 24.52 3.11
CA ASP A 142 -16.51 23.63 3.07
C ASP A 142 -16.96 22.23 2.63
N GLU A 143 -17.33 22.08 1.36
CA GLU A 143 -17.79 20.81 0.82
C GLU A 143 -17.13 20.54 -0.54
N ASP A 144 -15.83 20.25 -0.53
CA ASP A 144 -15.22 19.34 -1.52
C ASP A 144 -13.83 18.86 -1.08
N THR A 145 -13.71 18.28 0.12
CA THR A 145 -12.58 17.37 0.37
C THR A 145 -13.01 16.00 -0.14
N PRO A 146 -12.34 15.39 -1.15
CA PRO A 146 -12.69 14.05 -1.59
C PRO A 146 -12.66 13.14 -0.37
N LYS A 147 -13.79 12.49 -0.05
CA LYS A 147 -13.83 11.42 0.94
C LYS A 147 -12.93 10.32 0.39
N GLN A 148 -11.68 10.29 0.86
CA GLN A 148 -10.75 9.24 0.49
C GLN A 148 -11.25 7.96 1.14
N ASP A 149 -11.48 6.95 0.32
CA ASP A 149 -11.92 5.65 0.80
C ASP A 149 -10.86 5.07 1.74
N PRO A 150 -11.28 4.49 2.88
CA PRO A 150 -10.35 3.90 3.83
C PRO A 150 -9.58 2.77 3.12
N LYS A 151 -8.26 2.71 3.30
CA LYS A 151 -7.47 1.58 2.82
C LYS A 151 -6.85 0.83 3.99
N VAL A 152 -6.36 -0.38 3.75
CA VAL A 152 -5.58 -1.18 4.68
C VAL A 152 -4.23 -1.50 4.08
N GLU A 153 -3.21 -1.61 4.93
CA GLU A 153 -1.87 -2.08 4.57
C GLU A 153 -1.54 -3.38 5.27
N ILE A 154 -1.04 -4.34 4.49
CA ILE A 154 -0.66 -5.67 4.94
C ILE A 154 0.81 -5.87 4.61
N PHE A 155 1.60 -6.19 5.63
CA PHE A 155 3.04 -6.35 5.50
C PHE A 155 3.46 -7.79 5.74
N GLY A 156 4.21 -8.34 4.79
CA GLY A 156 4.79 -9.68 4.83
C GLY A 156 6.32 -9.65 4.76
N SER A 157 6.95 -10.64 5.38
CA SER A 157 8.40 -10.86 5.29
C SER A 157 8.71 -12.30 4.92
N PHE A 158 9.53 -12.47 3.89
CA PHE A 158 9.96 -13.74 3.31
C PHE A 158 11.48 -13.88 3.49
N GLY A 159 11.93 -14.13 4.73
CA GLY A 159 13.35 -14.26 5.04
C GLY A 159 14.17 -12.98 4.82
N GLY A 160 13.54 -11.81 4.95
CA GLY A 160 14.16 -10.50 4.73
C GLY A 160 13.73 -9.79 3.44
N LEU A 161 13.10 -10.53 2.50
CA LEU A 161 12.41 -9.93 1.36
C LEU A 161 11.03 -9.43 1.82
N LEU A 162 10.76 -8.14 1.63
CA LEU A 162 9.55 -7.51 2.16
C LEU A 162 8.43 -7.46 1.12
N MET A 163 7.20 -7.45 1.63
CA MET A 163 5.99 -7.21 0.86
C MET A 163 5.13 -6.17 1.58
N LEU A 164 4.55 -5.26 0.81
CA LEU A 164 3.46 -4.37 1.18
C LEU A 164 2.30 -4.59 0.20
N LEU A 165 1.12 -4.87 0.72
CA LEU A 165 -0.14 -4.87 -0.04
C LEU A 165 -1.04 -3.77 0.52
N ARG A 166 -1.53 -2.88 -0.34
CA ARG A 166 -2.43 -1.78 0.03
C ARG A 166 -3.70 -1.85 -0.81
N GLY A 167 -4.86 -1.91 -0.16
CA GLY A 167 -6.15 -2.02 -0.84
C GLY A 167 -7.33 -1.73 0.09
N GLU A 168 -8.53 -2.12 -0.33
CA GLU A 168 -9.77 -1.96 0.44
C GLU A 168 -9.77 -2.79 1.74
N PRO A 169 -10.42 -2.35 2.84
CA PRO A 169 -10.40 -3.08 4.11
C PRO A 169 -10.96 -4.51 4.02
N SER A 170 -11.79 -4.79 3.00
CA SER A 170 -12.31 -6.13 2.72
C SER A 170 -11.23 -7.17 2.50
N ILE A 171 -10.05 -6.79 1.97
CA ILE A 171 -8.95 -7.72 1.75
C ILE A 171 -8.31 -8.19 3.06
N ALA A 172 -8.37 -7.39 4.14
CA ALA A 172 -7.72 -7.73 5.40
C ALA A 172 -8.43 -8.86 6.17
N GLY A 173 -9.72 -9.11 5.87
CA GLY A 173 -10.51 -10.11 6.57
C GLY A 173 -10.01 -11.55 6.40
N SER A 174 -9.18 -11.82 5.38
CA SER A 174 -8.57 -13.13 5.15
C SER A 174 -7.19 -13.29 5.78
N PHE A 175 -6.66 -12.28 6.47
CA PHE A 175 -5.30 -12.29 6.99
C PHE A 175 -5.25 -12.18 8.51
N GLU A 176 -4.35 -12.96 9.11
CA GLU A 176 -4.07 -12.91 10.54
C GLU A 176 -2.62 -12.44 10.80
N LEU A 177 -2.43 -11.65 11.85
CA LEU A 177 -1.09 -11.28 12.30
C LEU A 177 -0.33 -12.55 12.68
N ASP A 178 0.97 -12.57 12.40
CA ASP A 178 1.86 -13.68 12.68
C ASP A 178 1.55 -14.99 11.93
N GLN A 179 0.62 -14.96 10.98
CA GLN A 179 0.30 -16.08 10.12
C GLN A 179 1.45 -16.39 9.16
N ARG A 180 1.77 -17.68 9.00
CA ARG A 180 2.67 -18.17 7.96
C ARG A 180 1.93 -18.18 6.63
N ILE A 181 2.57 -17.64 5.60
CA ILE A 181 1.99 -17.51 4.28
C ILE A 181 2.99 -17.96 3.21
N PHE A 182 2.45 -18.49 2.12
CA PHE A 182 3.13 -18.75 0.88
C PHE A 182 2.70 -17.70 -0.14
N LEU A 183 3.67 -17.07 -0.79
CA LEU A 183 3.45 -16.18 -1.92
C LEU A 183 3.85 -16.94 -3.18
N LEU A 184 2.92 -17.04 -4.13
CA LEU A 184 3.10 -17.75 -5.38
C LEU A 184 2.87 -16.81 -6.55
N ILE A 185 3.80 -16.80 -7.51
CA ILE A 185 3.74 -15.95 -8.71
C ILE A 185 3.95 -16.78 -9.97
N ARG A 186 3.21 -16.43 -11.02
CA ARG A 186 3.45 -16.87 -12.40
C ARG A 186 3.22 -15.72 -13.37
N LYS A 187 4.00 -15.64 -14.44
CA LYS A 187 3.76 -14.65 -15.52
C LYS A 187 2.49 -14.99 -16.27
N VAL A 188 1.89 -13.98 -16.90
CA VAL A 188 0.69 -14.10 -17.74
C VAL A 188 1.04 -13.74 -19.18
#